data_AF-A0AAN7SQZ3-F1
#
_entry.id   AF-A0AAN7SQZ3-F1
#
_cell.length_a   1.000
_cell.length_b   1.000
_cell.length_c   1.000
_cell.angle_alpha   90.00
_cell.angle_beta   90.00
_cell.angle_gamma   90.00
#
_symmetry.space_group_name_H-M   'P 1'
#
loop_
_entity.id
_entity.type
_entity.pdbx_description
1 polymer ?
#
loop_
_entity_poly.entity_id
_entity_poly.type
_entity_poly.pdbx_seq_one_letter_code
_entity_poly.pdbx_strand_id
1 'polypeptide(L)'
;MAQVFFDEELEERVGGDTFEKEIIDQSGHDIDFEMEYISDEDVNNSNYDDDNDNSGSSGLDECCEYFLGKDKNLNGTENRFLVNSVSLELIEDWSNVSAPHADECILEAGANPEMARKMFENHKLVDEEHIRCYFKCLSLKDKVMSEDGAFIPEALIKLFIHITPDIAYNCVAKFANEEDLCKKAYLVALCITEENYITS
;
A
#
# COMPACT_ATOMS: atom_id res chain seq x y z
N MET A 1 -29.30 3.60 -13.70
CA MET A 1 -28.54 4.71 -14.30
C MET A 1 -28.79 5.93 -13.45
N ALA A 2 -27.81 6.36 -12.67
CA ALA A 2 -27.90 7.56 -11.86
C ALA A 2 -26.72 8.46 -12.25
N GLN A 3 -27.03 9.65 -12.76
CA GLN A 3 -26.09 10.74 -13.00
C GLN A 3 -25.94 11.53 -11.70
N VAL A 4 -24.70 11.82 -11.31
CA VAL A 4 -24.39 12.77 -10.23
C VAL A 4 -23.99 14.08 -10.90
N PHE A 5 -24.76 15.14 -10.64
CA PHE A 5 -24.40 16.52 -10.93
C PHE A 5 -23.56 17.04 -9.77
N PHE A 6 -22.43 17.68 -10.06
CA PHE A 6 -21.73 18.53 -9.10
C PHE A 6 -22.05 19.97 -9.49
N ASP A 7 -22.81 20.67 -8.62
CA ASP A 7 -23.00 22.11 -8.72
C ASP A 7 -21.73 22.82 -8.22
N GLU A 8 -21.23 23.70 -9.09
CA GLU A 8 -20.11 24.61 -8.89
C GLU A 8 -20.68 25.97 -8.45
N GLU A 9 -20.72 26.26 -7.15
CA GLU A 9 -20.80 27.64 -6.63
C GLU A 9 -20.63 27.66 -5.11
N LEU A 10 -19.54 28.26 -4.61
CA LEU A 10 -19.58 29.20 -3.47
C LEU A 10 -18.19 29.81 -3.22
N GLU A 11 -18.07 31.08 -3.61
CA GLU A 11 -16.97 31.97 -3.28
C GLU A 11 -16.95 32.37 -1.79
N GLU A 12 -15.71 32.56 -1.31
CA GLU A 12 -15.21 33.43 -0.23
C GLU A 12 -16.13 33.90 0.91
N ARG A 13 -15.75 33.53 2.13
CA ARG A 13 -15.83 34.46 3.28
C ARG A 13 -14.73 34.22 4.32
N VAL A 14 -13.98 35.28 4.59
CA VAL A 14 -12.94 35.44 5.62
C VAL A 14 -13.56 35.40 7.02
N GLY A 15 -12.88 34.72 7.97
CA GLY A 15 -13.08 34.88 9.40
C GLY A 15 -12.58 33.68 10.20
N GLY A 16 -11.47 33.85 10.92
CA GLY A 16 -10.93 32.81 11.79
C GLY A 16 -11.85 32.52 12.97
N ASP A 17 -11.97 31.24 13.29
CA ASP A 17 -11.93 30.64 14.61
C ASP A 17 -11.91 29.11 14.43
N THR A 18 -11.25 28.43 15.36
CA THR A 18 -11.21 26.98 15.63
C THR A 18 -12.08 26.07 14.75
N PHE A 19 -11.43 25.23 13.92
CA PHE A 19 -12.08 24.08 13.26
C PHE A 19 -12.15 22.90 14.25
N GLU A 20 -13.27 22.76 14.95
CA GLU A 20 -13.70 21.46 15.45
C GLU A 20 -14.33 20.71 14.26
N LYS A 21 -13.74 19.59 13.87
CA LYS A 21 -14.23 18.76 12.76
C LYS A 21 -15.21 17.75 13.32
N GLU A 22 -16.49 18.10 13.38
CA GLU A 22 -17.58 17.14 13.61
C GLU A 22 -17.65 16.18 12.41
N ILE A 23 -17.35 14.90 12.65
CA ILE A 23 -17.62 13.82 11.70
C ILE A 23 -18.97 13.23 12.11
N ILE A 24 -20.02 13.60 11.38
CA ILE A 24 -21.37 13.05 11.57
C ILE A 24 -21.54 11.87 10.60
N ASP A 25 -21.69 10.66 11.13
CA ASP A 25 -22.16 9.50 10.37
C ASP A 25 -23.65 9.68 10.00
N GLN A 26 -24.09 9.10 8.88
CA GLN A 26 -25.47 9.14 8.35
C GLN A 26 -26.53 8.54 9.30
N SER A 27 -26.14 8.06 10.48
CA SER A 27 -27.01 7.56 11.54
C SER A 27 -27.34 8.59 12.64
N GLY A 28 -26.69 9.77 12.66
CA GLY A 28 -26.97 10.82 13.65
C GLY A 28 -26.70 10.43 15.10
N HIS A 29 -25.77 9.49 15.34
CA HIS A 29 -25.28 9.16 16.68
C HIS A 29 -23.94 9.84 16.94
N ASP A 30 -23.84 10.51 18.09
CA ASP A 30 -22.57 10.95 18.66
C ASP A 30 -21.74 9.70 19.00
N ILE A 31 -20.56 9.58 18.42
CA ILE A 31 -19.60 8.52 18.74
C ILE A 31 -18.54 9.14 19.66
N ASP A 32 -18.69 8.95 20.96
CA ASP A 32 -17.64 9.24 21.93
C ASP A 32 -16.50 8.23 21.74
N PHE A 33 -15.37 8.69 21.20
CA PHE A 33 -14.13 7.91 21.15
C PHE A 33 -13.31 8.19 22.42
N GLU A 34 -13.48 7.38 23.46
CA GLU A 34 -12.51 7.29 24.56
C GLU A 34 -11.31 6.44 24.09
N MET A 35 -10.20 7.12 23.82
CA MET A 35 -8.93 6.48 23.49
C MET A 35 -8.18 6.19 24.81
N GLU A 36 -8.32 4.97 25.35
CA GLU A 36 -7.51 4.52 26.47
C GLU A 36 -6.07 4.25 26.00
N TYR A 37 -5.14 5.05 26.52
CA TYR A 37 -3.70 4.85 26.37
C TYR A 37 -3.28 3.67 27.25
N ILE A 38 -2.98 2.51 26.65
CA ILE A 38 -2.32 1.41 27.36
C ILE A 38 -0.82 1.71 27.39
N SER A 39 -0.28 1.92 28.60
CA SER A 39 1.15 2.13 28.83
C SER A 39 1.94 0.83 28.69
N ASP A 40 3.12 0.91 28.04
CA ASP A 40 4.05 -0.19 27.71
C ASP A 40 4.79 -0.83 28.90
N GLU A 41 4.13 -0.99 30.05
CA GLU A 41 4.66 -1.76 31.18
C GLU A 41 3.66 -2.85 31.55
N ASP A 42 3.72 -4.00 30.84
CA ASP A 42 3.49 -5.36 31.37
C ASP A 42 3.28 -6.39 30.23
N VAL A 43 4.34 -6.75 29.50
CA VAL A 43 4.43 -8.07 28.84
C VAL A 43 5.82 -8.65 29.05
N ASN A 44 6.06 -9.08 30.28
CA ASN A 44 7.08 -10.09 30.56
C ASN A 44 6.39 -11.28 31.20
N ASN A 45 6.70 -12.46 30.68
CA ASN A 45 6.54 -13.78 31.32
C ASN A 45 5.29 -14.59 30.92
N SER A 46 5.41 -15.36 29.85
CA SER A 46 4.89 -16.72 29.83
C SER A 46 5.79 -17.64 29.01
N ASN A 47 6.56 -18.48 29.73
CA ASN A 47 7.07 -19.74 29.21
C ASN A 47 5.88 -20.58 28.73
N TYR A 48 5.91 -21.05 27.48
CA TYR A 48 5.02 -22.11 27.02
C TYR A 48 5.88 -23.26 26.49
N ASP A 49 5.53 -24.43 27.00
CA ASP A 49 6.19 -25.71 26.81
C ASP A 49 6.06 -26.23 25.37
N ASP A 50 7.13 -26.88 24.92
CA ASP A 50 7.23 -27.75 23.75
C ASP A 50 6.22 -28.91 23.86
N ASP A 51 5.21 -28.94 22.99
CA ASP A 51 4.52 -30.19 22.66
C ASP A 51 4.55 -30.43 21.15
N ASN A 52 5.31 -31.47 20.84
CA ASN A 52 5.57 -32.09 19.56
C ASN A 52 4.39 -33.00 19.22
N ASP A 53 3.61 -32.69 18.17
CA ASP A 53 2.69 -33.65 17.59
C ASP A 53 2.69 -33.61 16.05
N ASN A 54 2.93 -34.79 15.49
CA ASN A 54 3.14 -35.08 14.09
C ASN A 54 2.05 -36.07 13.63
N SER A 55 1.01 -35.55 12.98
CA SER A 55 0.07 -36.28 12.10
C SER A 55 -0.80 -35.20 11.43
N GLY A 56 -1.14 -35.18 10.15
CA GLY A 56 -1.13 -36.17 9.09
C GLY A 56 -2.40 -35.93 8.26
N SER A 57 -2.21 -35.58 6.98
CA SER A 57 -3.15 -35.79 5.86
C SER A 57 -4.11 -34.67 5.40
N SER A 58 -3.80 -34.21 4.18
CA SER A 58 -4.68 -33.99 3.01
C SER A 58 -5.81 -32.96 3.07
N GLY A 59 -5.59 -31.83 2.40
CA GLY A 59 -6.61 -30.93 1.90
C GLY A 59 -5.96 -29.94 0.94
N LEU A 60 -6.45 -29.92 -0.31
CA LEU A 60 -5.99 -29.10 -1.42
C LEU A 60 -5.89 -27.60 -1.07
N ASP A 61 -4.69 -27.05 -1.04
CA ASP A 61 -4.40 -25.61 -1.19
C ASP A 61 -3.11 -25.48 -2.00
N GLU A 62 -3.27 -25.33 -3.31
CA GLU A 62 -2.16 -25.10 -4.24
C GLU A 62 -2.18 -23.63 -4.66
N CYS A 63 -1.79 -22.76 -3.73
CA CYS A 63 -1.27 -21.42 -4.00
C CYS A 63 -0.09 -21.18 -3.05
N CYS A 64 1.04 -20.79 -3.61
CA CYS A 64 2.32 -20.49 -2.94
C CYS A 64 3.22 -21.69 -2.57
N GLU A 65 3.55 -22.58 -3.52
CA GLU A 65 4.79 -23.36 -3.41
C GLU A 65 6.02 -22.45 -3.60
N TYR A 66 6.44 -21.92 -2.46
CA TYR A 66 7.79 -21.60 -2.01
C TYR A 66 8.93 -22.24 -2.84
N PHE A 67 9.66 -21.42 -3.59
CA PHE A 67 11.09 -21.67 -3.90
C PHE A 67 11.97 -20.71 -3.09
N LEU A 68 12.09 -20.94 -1.78
CA LEU A 68 13.28 -20.49 -1.05
C LEU A 68 14.39 -21.52 -1.28
N GLY A 69 15.31 -21.17 -2.19
CA GLY A 69 16.53 -21.93 -2.42
C GLY A 69 17.31 -22.12 -1.12
N LYS A 70 17.41 -23.37 -0.66
CA LYS A 70 18.38 -23.77 0.38
C LYS A 70 19.75 -23.92 -0.26
N ASP A 71 20.51 -22.83 -0.35
CA ASP A 71 21.95 -22.93 -0.59
C ASP A 71 22.66 -23.37 0.69
N LYS A 72 23.03 -24.64 0.73
CA LYS A 72 23.97 -25.16 1.73
C LYS A 72 25.39 -24.98 1.22
N ASN A 73 26.20 -24.31 2.04
CA ASN A 73 27.64 -24.06 1.95
C ASN A 73 28.07 -22.87 1.08
N LEU A 74 28.60 -21.83 1.75
CA LEU A 74 29.96 -21.35 1.51
C LEU A 74 30.47 -20.62 2.76
N ASN A 75 31.64 -21.04 3.24
CA ASN A 75 32.44 -20.36 4.25
C ASN A 75 32.75 -18.92 3.83
N GLY A 76 32.70 -17.98 4.77
CA GLY A 76 33.52 -16.77 4.71
C GLY A 76 32.75 -15.46 4.69
N THR A 77 33.03 -14.66 5.72
CA THR A 77 32.69 -13.23 5.89
C THR A 77 31.20 -12.91 5.91
N GLU A 78 30.68 -12.73 7.12
CA GLU A 78 29.41 -12.06 7.42
C GLU A 78 29.45 -10.62 6.90
N ASN A 79 29.21 -10.46 5.60
CA ASN A 79 28.71 -9.21 5.07
C ASN A 79 27.20 -9.22 5.29
N ARG A 80 26.82 -8.42 6.28
CA ARG A 80 25.49 -7.97 6.68
C ARG A 80 24.59 -7.72 5.46
N PHE A 81 23.94 -8.76 4.97
CA PHE A 81 22.78 -8.65 4.09
C PHE A 81 21.55 -8.71 5.00
N LEU A 82 21.28 -7.60 5.68
CA LEU A 82 19.95 -7.37 6.22
C LEU A 82 19.09 -7.06 5.00
N VAL A 83 18.54 -8.10 4.39
CA VAL A 83 17.36 -7.93 3.55
C VAL A 83 16.29 -7.45 4.52
N ASN A 84 16.02 -6.14 4.54
CA ASN A 84 14.80 -5.62 5.12
C ASN A 84 13.67 -6.18 4.25
N SER A 85 13.19 -7.37 4.61
CA SER A 85 12.08 -8.00 3.93
C SER A 85 10.82 -7.24 4.30
N VAL A 86 10.15 -6.67 3.30
CA VAL A 86 8.75 -6.27 3.42
C VAL A 86 7.96 -7.42 4.05
N SER A 87 7.03 -7.12 4.96
CA SER A 87 6.15 -8.14 5.50
C SER A 87 5.36 -8.79 4.36
N LEU A 88 5.24 -10.12 4.39
CA LEU A 88 4.43 -10.84 3.40
C LEU A 88 2.98 -10.29 3.34
N GLU A 89 2.48 -9.79 4.47
CA GLU A 89 1.20 -9.11 4.62
C GLU A 89 1.07 -7.87 3.71
N LEU A 90 2.08 -6.98 3.68
CA LEU A 90 2.06 -5.80 2.81
C LEU A 90 1.98 -6.17 1.33
N ILE A 91 2.68 -7.23 0.92
CA ILE A 91 2.67 -7.74 -0.46
C ILE A 91 1.28 -8.27 -0.80
N GLU A 92 0.70 -9.08 0.08
CA GLU A 92 -0.60 -9.68 -0.11
C GLU A 92 -1.69 -8.61 -0.24
N ASP A 93 -1.66 -7.59 0.61
CA ASP A 93 -2.63 -6.49 0.56
C ASP A 93 -2.50 -5.67 -0.72
N TRP A 94 -1.28 -5.34 -1.15
CA TRP A 94 -1.08 -4.61 -2.40
C TRP A 94 -1.49 -5.43 -3.62
N SER A 95 -1.22 -6.74 -3.59
CA SER A 95 -1.68 -7.67 -4.62
C SER A 95 -3.22 -7.72 -4.63
N ASN A 96 -3.87 -7.79 -3.49
CA ASN A 96 -5.33 -7.85 -3.38
C ASN A 96 -6.01 -6.56 -3.85
N VAL A 97 -5.45 -5.40 -3.54
CA VAL A 97 -5.95 -4.10 -4.01
C VAL A 97 -5.84 -4.00 -5.54
N SER A 98 -4.71 -4.41 -6.11
CA SER A 98 -4.46 -4.26 -7.55
C SER A 98 -5.07 -5.37 -8.41
N ALA A 99 -5.38 -6.54 -7.84
CA ALA A 99 -5.90 -7.71 -8.55
C ALA A 99 -7.11 -7.44 -9.47
N PRO A 100 -8.12 -6.63 -9.10
CA PRO A 100 -9.28 -6.37 -9.95
C PRO A 100 -8.95 -5.66 -11.27
N HIS A 101 -7.82 -4.95 -11.32
CA HIS A 101 -7.41 -4.10 -12.44
C HIS A 101 -6.11 -4.54 -13.10
N ALA A 102 -5.36 -5.45 -12.48
CA ALA A 102 -4.04 -5.87 -12.92
C ALA A 102 -3.99 -6.31 -14.38
N ASP A 103 -4.84 -7.26 -14.80
CA ASP A 103 -4.82 -7.78 -16.17
C ASP A 103 -5.20 -6.71 -17.22
N GLU A 104 -6.18 -5.84 -16.91
CA GLU A 104 -6.55 -4.73 -17.77
C GLU A 104 -5.39 -3.73 -17.92
N CYS A 105 -4.75 -3.37 -16.80
CA CYS A 105 -3.65 -2.41 -16.80
C CYS A 105 -2.37 -2.97 -17.42
N ILE A 106 -2.11 -4.27 -17.31
CA ILE A 106 -1.02 -4.94 -18.03
C ILE A 106 -1.22 -4.79 -19.55
N LEU A 107 -2.44 -5.03 -20.03
CA LEU A 107 -2.78 -4.89 -21.45
C LEU A 107 -2.69 -3.44 -21.93
N GLU A 108 -3.22 -2.49 -21.16
CA GLU A 108 -3.20 -1.06 -21.52
C GLU A 108 -1.78 -0.50 -21.58
N ALA A 109 -0.94 -0.84 -20.59
CA ALA A 109 0.43 -0.34 -20.51
C ALA A 109 1.39 -1.06 -21.46
N GLY A 110 0.97 -2.19 -22.06
CA GLY A 110 1.85 -3.08 -22.81
C GLY A 110 2.94 -3.71 -21.91
N ALA A 111 2.66 -3.85 -20.62
CA ALA A 111 3.61 -4.40 -19.66
C ALA A 111 3.76 -5.92 -19.86
N ASN A 112 4.93 -6.45 -19.54
CA ASN A 112 5.11 -7.89 -19.47
C ASN A 112 4.33 -8.42 -18.25
N PRO A 113 3.39 -9.38 -18.42
CA PRO A 113 2.58 -9.87 -17.32
C PRO A 113 3.38 -10.50 -16.17
N GLU A 114 4.47 -11.19 -16.51
CA GLU A 114 5.36 -11.80 -15.52
C GLU A 114 6.10 -10.71 -14.73
N MET A 115 6.58 -9.67 -15.40
CA MET A 115 7.25 -8.56 -14.74
C MET A 115 6.31 -7.78 -13.81
N ALA A 116 5.09 -7.47 -14.26
CA ALA A 116 4.09 -6.76 -13.47
C ALA A 116 3.69 -7.54 -12.21
N ARG A 117 3.53 -8.86 -12.31
CA ARG A 117 3.18 -9.72 -11.17
C ARG A 117 4.33 -9.92 -10.20
N LYS A 118 5.54 -10.20 -10.71
CA LYS A 118 6.73 -10.45 -9.90
C LYS A 118 7.32 -9.20 -9.24
N MET A 119 6.88 -8.01 -9.65
CA MET A 119 7.37 -6.75 -9.11
C MET A 119 7.06 -6.60 -7.62
N PHE A 120 5.85 -7.00 -7.22
CA PHE A 120 5.43 -7.00 -5.81
C PHE A 120 6.15 -8.10 -5.01
N GLU A 121 6.33 -9.29 -5.61
CA GLU A 121 7.02 -10.42 -4.96
C GLU A 121 8.50 -10.14 -4.66
N ASN A 122 9.20 -9.47 -5.58
CA ASN A 122 10.66 -9.27 -5.50
C ASN A 122 11.07 -7.92 -4.92
N HIS A 123 10.11 -7.05 -4.56
CA HIS A 123 10.39 -5.73 -4.00
C HIS A 123 11.29 -4.86 -4.87
N LYS A 124 11.27 -5.11 -6.18
CA LYS A 124 12.11 -4.40 -7.14
C LYS A 124 11.19 -3.77 -8.16
N LEU A 125 10.82 -2.53 -7.88
CA LEU A 125 10.22 -1.68 -8.88
C LEU A 125 11.27 -1.44 -9.98
N VAL A 126 10.99 -1.98 -11.16
CA VAL A 126 11.83 -1.81 -12.34
C VAL A 126 11.41 -0.51 -13.02
N ASP A 127 12.37 0.36 -13.28
CA ASP A 127 12.12 1.68 -13.84
C ASP A 127 11.92 1.67 -15.37
N GLU A 128 11.04 0.81 -15.86
CA GLU A 128 10.68 0.64 -17.26
C GLU A 128 9.40 1.42 -17.62
N GLU A 129 9.35 2.01 -18.81
CA GLU A 129 8.22 2.85 -19.26
C GLU A 129 6.86 2.14 -19.13
N HIS A 130 6.78 0.88 -19.59
CA HIS A 130 5.55 0.09 -19.51
C HIS A 130 5.12 -0.20 -18.06
N ILE A 131 6.09 -0.35 -17.14
CA ILE A 131 5.79 -0.52 -15.72
C ILE A 131 5.31 0.80 -15.11
N ARG A 132 5.92 1.93 -15.46
CA ARG A 132 5.47 3.24 -14.99
C ARG A 132 4.02 3.49 -15.39
N CYS A 133 3.67 3.20 -16.63
CA CYS A 133 2.30 3.35 -17.11
C CYS A 133 1.34 2.30 -16.53
N TYR A 134 1.82 1.12 -16.15
CA TYR A 134 1.04 0.15 -15.37
C TYR A 134 0.61 0.75 -14.03
N PHE A 135 1.51 1.39 -13.27
CA PHE A 135 1.18 2.08 -12.02
C PHE A 135 0.21 3.24 -12.20
N LYS A 136 0.36 4.01 -13.29
CA LYS A 136 -0.63 5.04 -13.64
C LYS A 136 -2.02 4.43 -13.85
N CYS A 137 -2.12 3.36 -14.63
CA CYS A 137 -3.41 2.72 -14.89
C CYS A 137 -4.06 2.23 -13.59
N LEU A 138 -3.32 1.53 -12.72
CA LEU A 138 -3.83 1.12 -11.41
C LEU A 138 -4.32 2.33 -10.60
N SER A 139 -3.48 3.37 -10.49
CA SER A 139 -3.80 4.57 -9.71
C SER A 139 -5.09 5.26 -10.15
N LEU A 140 -5.34 5.31 -11.47
CA LEU A 140 -6.57 5.87 -12.04
C LEU A 140 -7.79 4.98 -11.77
N LYS A 141 -7.65 3.66 -11.94
CA LYS A 141 -8.74 2.69 -11.74
C LYS A 141 -9.16 2.60 -10.28
N ASP A 142 -8.18 2.63 -9.39
CA ASP A 142 -8.34 2.64 -7.94
C ASP A 142 -8.82 4.00 -7.40
N LYS A 143 -8.89 5.01 -8.26
CA LYS A 143 -9.33 6.38 -7.95
C LYS A 143 -8.47 7.05 -6.87
N VAL A 144 -7.20 6.67 -6.80
CA VAL A 144 -6.19 7.34 -5.97
C VAL A 144 -5.45 8.42 -6.73
N MET A 145 -5.63 8.47 -8.06
CA MET A 145 -5.17 9.52 -8.97
C MET A 145 -6.33 9.96 -9.86
N SER A 146 -6.49 11.25 -10.08
CA SER A 146 -7.44 11.83 -11.03
C SER A 146 -6.89 11.86 -12.45
N GLU A 147 -7.75 12.10 -13.45
CA GLU A 147 -7.36 12.08 -14.87
C GLU A 147 -6.34 13.17 -15.24
N ASP A 148 -6.30 14.28 -14.53
CA ASP A 148 -5.29 15.34 -14.64
C ASP A 148 -3.96 14.99 -13.95
N GLY A 149 -3.92 13.86 -13.24
CA GLY A 149 -2.75 13.32 -12.59
C GLY A 149 -2.45 13.90 -11.21
N ALA A 150 -3.45 14.50 -10.54
CA ALA A 150 -3.35 14.77 -9.11
C ALA A 150 -3.61 13.48 -8.31
N PHE A 151 -2.76 13.20 -7.33
CA PHE A 151 -3.02 12.13 -6.36
C PHE A 151 -3.92 12.62 -5.24
N ILE A 152 -4.73 11.73 -4.69
CA ILE A 152 -5.66 11.98 -3.59
C ILE A 152 -5.13 11.23 -2.35
N PRO A 153 -4.36 11.88 -1.46
CA PRO A 153 -3.73 11.21 -0.31
C PRO A 153 -4.72 10.43 0.57
N GLU A 154 -5.93 10.96 0.75
CA GLU A 154 -6.98 10.33 1.55
C GLU A 154 -7.46 9.01 0.93
N ALA A 155 -7.50 8.94 -0.40
CA ALA A 155 -7.83 7.71 -1.11
C ALA A 155 -6.73 6.66 -0.95
N LEU A 156 -5.45 7.07 -0.98
CA LEU A 156 -4.31 6.18 -0.70
C LEU A 156 -4.38 5.59 0.72
N ILE A 157 -4.56 6.44 1.73
CA ILE A 157 -4.64 6.02 3.15
C ILE A 157 -5.82 5.05 3.37
N LYS A 158 -6.95 5.31 2.72
CA LYS A 158 -8.14 4.46 2.85
C LYS A 158 -7.98 3.11 2.15
N LEU A 159 -7.29 3.09 1.01
CA LEU A 159 -7.18 1.90 0.17
C LEU A 159 -6.07 0.95 0.64
N PHE A 160 -4.96 1.50 1.15
CA PHE A 160 -3.79 0.73 1.54
C PHE A 160 -3.55 0.83 3.04
N ILE A 161 -3.79 -0.28 3.77
CA ILE A 161 -3.83 -0.30 5.24
C ILE A 161 -2.50 0.08 5.92
N HIS A 162 -1.40 0.00 5.19
CA HIS A 162 -0.05 0.30 5.71
C HIS A 162 0.41 1.73 5.39
N ILE A 163 -0.39 2.53 4.68
CA ILE A 163 -0.04 3.90 4.36
C ILE A 163 -0.52 4.84 5.47
N THR A 164 0.42 5.39 6.24
CA THR A 164 0.12 6.46 7.19
C THR A 164 -0.15 7.78 6.47
N PRO A 165 -0.86 8.74 7.11
CA PRO A 165 -1.03 10.07 6.55
C PRO A 165 0.30 10.73 6.16
N ASP A 166 1.31 10.67 7.02
CA ASP A 166 2.61 11.29 6.76
C ASP A 166 3.26 10.73 5.49
N ILE A 167 3.23 9.41 5.29
CA ILE A 167 3.77 8.78 4.07
C ILE A 167 3.00 9.24 2.83
N ALA A 168 1.67 9.22 2.87
CA ALA A 168 0.82 9.61 1.75
C ALA A 168 1.07 11.07 1.33
N TYR A 169 0.98 12.01 2.28
CA TYR A 169 1.15 13.44 1.99
C TYR A 169 2.58 13.76 1.55
N ASN A 170 3.60 13.20 2.20
CA ASN A 170 4.99 13.46 1.84
C ASN A 170 5.31 12.94 0.43
N CYS A 171 4.93 11.70 0.10
CA CYS A 171 5.23 11.13 -1.20
C CYS A 171 4.47 11.82 -2.33
N VAL A 172 3.20 12.18 -2.13
CA VAL A 172 2.43 12.93 -3.12
C VAL A 172 3.02 14.33 -3.34
N ALA A 173 3.33 15.05 -2.26
CA ALA A 173 3.90 16.40 -2.36
C ALA A 173 5.28 16.41 -3.05
N LYS A 174 6.11 15.41 -2.79
CA LYS A 174 7.46 15.27 -3.36
C LYS A 174 7.47 15.24 -4.89
N PHE A 175 6.41 14.70 -5.51
CA PHE A 175 6.32 14.55 -6.96
C PHE A 175 5.17 15.34 -7.59
N ALA A 176 4.61 16.33 -6.89
CA ALA A 176 3.47 17.12 -7.36
C ALA A 176 3.72 17.77 -8.73
N ASN A 177 4.96 18.18 -8.99
CA ASN A 177 5.39 18.87 -10.22
C ASN A 177 5.89 17.94 -11.34
N GLU A 178 5.80 16.62 -11.19
CA GLU A 178 6.13 15.70 -12.28
C GLU A 178 5.00 15.75 -13.34
N GLU A 179 5.37 16.05 -14.58
CA GLU A 179 4.44 16.24 -15.70
C GLU A 179 4.11 14.91 -16.39
N ASP A 180 5.06 13.97 -16.41
CA ASP A 180 4.81 12.63 -16.96
C ASP A 180 4.00 11.83 -15.94
N LEU A 181 2.72 11.60 -16.25
CA LEU A 181 1.79 10.90 -15.36
C LEU A 181 2.21 9.46 -15.06
N CYS A 182 2.82 8.76 -16.02
CA CYS A 182 3.34 7.41 -15.79
C CYS A 182 4.48 7.46 -14.78
N LYS A 183 5.43 8.37 -15.00
CA LYS A 183 6.56 8.55 -14.10
C LYS A 183 6.14 9.05 -12.73
N LYS A 184 5.16 9.94 -12.64
CA LYS A 184 4.59 10.44 -11.38
C LYS A 184 4.01 9.31 -10.55
N ALA A 185 3.15 8.49 -11.16
CA ALA A 185 2.53 7.36 -10.47
C ALA A 185 3.57 6.35 -9.97
N TYR A 186 4.57 6.05 -10.79
CA TYR A 186 5.69 5.20 -10.40
C TYR A 186 6.50 5.79 -9.22
N LEU A 187 6.84 7.07 -9.28
CA LEU A 187 7.65 7.72 -8.23
C LEU A 187 6.90 7.80 -6.90
N VAL A 188 5.59 8.06 -6.93
CA VAL A 188 4.74 8.03 -5.73
C VAL A 188 4.71 6.61 -5.15
N ALA A 189 4.47 5.58 -5.98
CA ALA A 189 4.49 4.19 -5.54
C ALA A 189 5.85 3.80 -4.93
N LEU A 190 6.96 4.14 -5.60
CA LEU A 190 8.31 3.89 -5.13
C LEU A 190 8.58 4.57 -3.79
N CYS A 191 8.20 5.83 -3.63
CA CYS A 191 8.37 6.54 -2.36
C CYS A 191 7.56 5.88 -1.24
N ILE A 192 6.32 5.48 -1.50
CA ILE A 192 5.50 4.79 -0.50
C ILE A 192 6.17 3.47 -0.10
N THR A 193 6.66 2.68 -1.06
CA THR A 193 7.38 1.44 -0.75
C THR A 193 8.61 1.77 0.10
N GLU A 194 9.45 2.73 -0.33
CA GLU A 194 10.68 3.17 0.34
C GLU A 194 10.44 3.63 1.79
N GLU A 195 9.46 4.49 2.03
CA GLU A 195 9.14 4.99 3.38
C GLU A 195 8.60 3.89 4.28
N ASN A 196 7.81 2.96 3.75
CA ASN A 196 7.33 1.80 4.52
C ASN A 196 8.48 0.91 5.02
N TYR A 197 9.59 0.77 4.27
CA TYR A 197 10.77 0.02 4.75
C TYR A 197 11.50 0.69 5.91
N ILE A 198 11.38 2.01 6.05
CA ILE A 198 12.10 2.77 7.08
C ILE A 198 11.33 2.72 8.39
N THR A 199 9.99 2.67 8.32
CA THR A 199 9.10 2.75 9.48
C THR A 199 8.70 1.40 10.07
N SER A 200 8.89 0.29 9.34
CA SER A 200 8.63 -1.09 9.79
C SER A 200 9.85 -1.73 10.47
#